data_AF-A0A7S0L469-F1
#
_entry.id   AF-A0A7S0L469-F1
#
_cell.length_a   1.000
_cell.length_b   1.000
_cell.length_c   1.000
_cell.angle_alpha   90.00
_cell.angle_beta   90.00
_cell.angle_gamma   90.00
#
_symmetry.space_group_name_H-M   'P 1'
#
loop_
_entity.id
_entity.type
_entity.pdbx_description
1 polymer ?
#
loop_
_entity_poly.entity_id
_entity_poly.type
_entity_poly.pdbx_seq_one_letter_code
_entity_poly.pdbx_strand_id
1 'polypeptide(L)'
;SCFPFHIMKLFATILVALAVSCVAQDLLLSDDIVNAVNSNPKSTWTAGRNSFFEGWDMGKGIKYMGALEDKTLDQIPRRKHAAFALPTSFDAREQWKGCIGPILNQADCGSCW
;
A
#
# COMPACT_ATOMS: atom_id res chain seq x y z
N SER A 1 -48.42 26.81 23.03
CA SER A 1 -47.87 26.86 21.65
C SER A 1 -47.01 25.62 21.44
N CYS A 2 -47.57 24.55 20.88
CA CYS A 2 -46.81 23.33 20.59
C CYS A 2 -45.90 23.59 19.39
N PHE A 3 -44.59 23.61 19.61
CA PHE A 3 -43.63 23.49 18.52
C PHE A 3 -43.91 22.16 17.79
N PRO A 4 -44.13 22.16 16.47
CA PRO A 4 -44.60 20.96 15.79
C PRO A 4 -43.50 19.89 15.83
N PHE A 5 -43.82 18.77 16.47
CA PHE A 5 -42.95 17.59 16.66
C PHE A 5 -42.32 17.08 15.34
N HIS A 6 -42.95 17.38 14.19
CA HIS A 6 -42.41 17.10 12.87
C HIS A 6 -41.18 17.92 12.49
N ILE A 7 -41.12 19.20 12.88
CA ILE A 7 -39.97 20.07 12.56
C ILE A 7 -38.72 19.59 13.31
N MET A 8 -38.86 19.16 14.57
CA MET A 8 -37.75 18.63 15.37
C MET A 8 -37.18 17.32 14.80
N LYS A 9 -38.05 16.43 14.27
CA LYS A 9 -37.63 15.19 13.60
C LYS A 9 -36.86 15.45 12.31
N LEU A 10 -37.33 16.41 11.50
CA LEU A 10 -36.66 16.83 10.26
C LEU A 10 -35.26 17.38 10.52
N PHE A 11 -35.11 18.25 11.52
CA PHE A 11 -33.80 18.78 11.92
C PHE A 11 -32.86 17.68 12.43
N ALA A 12 -33.36 16.74 13.24
CA ALA A 12 -32.56 15.62 13.71
C ALA A 12 -32.10 14.70 12.57
N THR A 13 -32.97 14.40 11.60
CA THR A 13 -32.59 13.58 10.43
C THR A 13 -31.58 14.26 9.52
N ILE A 14 -31.69 15.58 9.33
CA ILE A 14 -30.75 16.35 8.52
C ILE A 14 -29.37 16.42 9.21
N LEU A 15 -29.34 16.61 10.52
CA LEU A 15 -28.10 16.58 11.32
C LEU A 15 -27.41 15.21 11.26
N VAL A 16 -28.15 14.11 11.34
CA VAL A 16 -27.59 12.76 11.21
C VAL A 16 -27.06 12.52 9.79
N ALA A 17 -27.79 12.94 8.74
CA ALA A 17 -27.32 12.81 7.35
C ALA A 17 -26.04 13.62 7.07
N LEU A 18 -25.96 14.85 7.59
CA LEU A 18 -24.76 15.71 7.48
C LEU A 18 -23.55 15.12 8.22
N ALA A 19 -23.76 14.51 9.39
CA ALA A 19 -22.70 13.82 10.13
C ALA A 19 -22.19 12.58 9.38
N VAL A 20 -23.06 11.82 8.71
CA VAL A 20 -22.70 10.63 7.93
C VAL A 20 -21.86 10.99 6.69
N SER A 21 -22.15 12.11 6.02
CA SER A 21 -21.36 12.54 4.85
C SER A 21 -19.93 12.99 5.16
N CYS A 22 -19.60 13.26 6.43
CA CYS A 22 -18.27 13.70 6.85
C CYS A 22 -17.26 12.54 7.02
N VAL A 23 -17.73 11.28 6.96
CA VAL A 23 -16.90 10.08 7.20
C VAL A 23 -16.63 9.31 5.90
N ALA A 24 -16.39 10.02 4.80
CA ALA A 24 -15.74 9.40 3.64
C ALA A 24 -14.25 9.26 3.97
N GLN A 25 -13.85 8.12 4.54
CA GLN A 25 -12.44 7.80 4.72
C GLN A 25 -11.82 7.56 3.34
N ASP A 26 -10.75 8.30 3.02
CA ASP A 26 -9.94 8.03 1.83
C ASP A 26 -9.30 6.64 1.95
N LEU A 27 -9.83 5.70 1.16
CA LEU A 27 -9.31 4.34 1.09
C LEU A 27 -7.99 4.31 0.31
N LEU A 28 -7.08 3.45 0.75
CA LEU A 28 -5.77 3.23 0.14
C LEU A 28 -5.88 2.73 -1.31
N LEU A 29 -6.87 1.88 -1.61
CA LEU A 29 -7.06 1.29 -2.93
C LEU A 29 -7.99 2.17 -3.80
N SER A 30 -7.42 2.75 -4.86
CA SER A 30 -8.12 3.61 -5.82
C SER A 30 -8.26 2.95 -7.19
N ASP A 31 -9.49 2.80 -7.67
CA ASP A 31 -9.77 2.28 -9.02
C ASP A 31 -9.34 3.27 -10.11
N ASP A 32 -9.32 4.56 -9.82
CA ASP A 32 -8.82 5.59 -10.74
C ASP A 32 -7.32 5.39 -11.01
N ILE A 33 -6.53 5.07 -9.98
CA ILE A 33 -5.09 4.75 -10.13
C ILE A 33 -4.93 3.45 -10.93
N VAL A 34 -5.72 2.42 -10.65
CA VAL A 34 -5.69 1.15 -11.40
C VAL A 34 -5.96 1.39 -12.88
N ASN A 35 -7.00 2.17 -13.20
CA ASN A 35 -7.38 2.52 -14.57
C ASN A 35 -6.33 3.40 -15.25
N ALA A 36 -5.75 4.37 -14.55
CA ALA A 36 -4.69 5.22 -15.06
C ALA A 36 -3.45 4.42 -15.45
N VAL A 37 -3.04 3.44 -14.64
CA VAL A 37 -1.92 2.55 -14.98
C VAL A 37 -2.27 1.65 -16.18
N ASN A 38 -3.42 0.98 -16.14
CA ASN A 38 -3.78 -0.01 -17.14
C ASN A 38 -4.15 0.58 -18.51
N SER A 39 -4.58 1.84 -18.55
CA SER A 39 -4.85 2.57 -19.80
C SER A 39 -3.59 3.11 -20.48
N ASN A 40 -2.45 3.13 -19.79
CA ASN A 40 -1.19 3.60 -20.35
C ASN A 40 -0.57 2.52 -21.26
N PRO A 41 -0.49 2.72 -22.59
CA PRO A 41 0.07 1.73 -23.52
C PRO A 41 1.56 1.49 -23.32
N LYS A 42 2.26 2.35 -22.57
CA LYS A 42 3.68 2.19 -22.21
C LYS A 42 3.88 1.46 -20.88
N SER A 43 2.82 1.10 -20.18
CA SER A 43 2.96 0.34 -18.94
C SER A 43 3.52 -1.05 -19.24
N THR A 44 4.54 -1.46 -18.48
CA THR A 44 5.12 -2.81 -18.54
C THR A 44 4.52 -3.75 -17.51
N TRP A 45 3.55 -3.27 -16.73
CA TRP A 45 2.89 -3.99 -15.65
C TRP A 45 1.39 -3.69 -15.61
N THR A 46 0.63 -4.56 -14.95
CA THR A 46 -0.82 -4.45 -14.79
C THR A 46 -1.15 -4.16 -13.33
N ALA A 47 -1.90 -3.09 -13.07
CA ALA A 47 -2.42 -2.77 -11.77
C ALA A 47 -3.69 -3.57 -11.46
N GLY A 48 -3.89 -3.91 -10.19
CA GLY A 48 -5.09 -4.58 -9.70
C GLY A 48 -5.28 -4.34 -8.21
N ARG A 49 -6.48 -4.63 -7.72
CA ARG A 49 -6.80 -4.57 -6.29
C ARG A 49 -6.22 -5.79 -5.58
N ASN A 50 -5.48 -5.57 -4.50
CA ASN A 50 -5.00 -6.63 -3.63
C ASN A 50 -5.87 -6.69 -2.38
N SER A 51 -6.56 -7.81 -2.16
CA SER A 51 -7.50 -8.00 -1.05
C SER A 51 -6.85 -7.85 0.33
N PHE A 52 -5.54 -8.00 0.44
CA PHE A 52 -4.81 -7.75 1.68
C PHE A 52 -4.96 -6.30 2.16
N PHE A 53 -5.10 -5.35 1.23
CA PHE A 53 -5.22 -3.91 1.50
C PHE A 53 -6.68 -3.40 1.49
N GLU A 54 -7.67 -4.29 1.36
CA GLU A 54 -9.08 -3.89 1.26
C GLU A 54 -9.56 -3.21 2.55
N GLY A 55 -10.23 -2.07 2.42
CA GLY A 55 -10.71 -1.26 3.55
C GLY A 55 -9.62 -0.56 4.36
N TRP A 56 -8.36 -0.57 3.92
CA TRP A 56 -7.30 0.19 4.60
C TRP A 56 -7.38 1.67 4.23
N ASP A 57 -7.03 2.52 5.19
CA ASP A 57 -6.74 3.93 4.94
C ASP A 57 -5.23 4.14 4.68
N MET A 58 -4.87 5.37 4.29
CA MET A 58 -3.48 5.75 4.07
C MET A 58 -2.61 5.61 5.33
N GLY A 59 -3.18 5.87 6.52
CA GLY A 59 -2.44 5.78 7.79
C GLY A 59 -1.97 4.37 8.09
N LYS A 60 -2.83 3.36 7.83
CA LYS A 60 -2.47 1.95 7.91
C LYS A 60 -1.50 1.55 6.80
N GLY A 61 -1.71 2.03 5.58
CA GLY A 61 -0.80 1.77 4.44
C GLY A 61 0.64 2.20 4.72
N ILE A 62 0.84 3.42 5.25
CA ILE A 62 2.18 3.97 5.54
C ILE A 62 2.92 3.15 6.61
N LYS A 63 2.22 2.52 7.57
CA LYS A 63 2.88 1.64 8.57
C LYS A 63 3.63 0.46 7.94
N TYR A 64 3.25 0.04 6.73
CA TYR A 64 3.93 -1.04 6.01
C TYR A 64 5.20 -0.58 5.28
N MET A 65 5.48 0.73 5.26
CA MET A 65 6.66 1.35 4.64
C MET A 65 7.72 1.70 5.70
N GLY A 66 8.26 0.69 6.38
CA GLY A 66 9.10 0.88 7.58
C GLY A 66 10.59 1.22 7.34
N ALA A 67 11.08 1.11 6.10
CA ALA A 67 12.48 1.39 5.80
C ALA A 67 12.74 2.90 5.73
N LEU A 68 13.74 3.35 6.47
CA LEU A 68 14.23 4.73 6.43
C LEU A 68 15.56 4.80 5.66
N GLU A 69 15.87 5.98 5.12
CA GLU A 69 17.16 6.22 4.46
C GLU A 69 18.32 5.99 5.44
N ASP A 70 19.23 5.07 5.09
CA ASP A 70 20.46 4.83 5.84
C ASP A 70 21.54 5.82 5.40
N LYS A 71 21.94 6.70 6.33
CA LYS A 71 22.97 7.72 6.12
C LYS A 71 24.40 7.19 6.26
N THR A 72 24.57 5.88 6.48
CA THR A 72 25.86 5.23 6.76
C THR A 72 26.27 4.21 5.70
N LEU A 73 25.56 4.15 4.56
CA LEU A 73 25.85 3.22 3.47
C LEU A 73 27.29 3.33 2.93
N ASP A 74 27.91 4.51 3.04
CA ASP A 74 29.30 4.76 2.66
C ASP A 74 30.32 4.05 3.55
N GLN A 75 29.92 3.65 4.77
CA GLN A 75 30.73 2.90 5.73
C GLN A 75 30.78 1.40 5.40
N ILE A 76 29.92 0.91 4.49
CA ILE A 76 29.86 -0.50 4.12
C ILE A 76 31.06 -0.85 3.19
N PRO A 77 31.85 -1.90 3.50
CA PRO A 77 32.97 -2.31 2.67
C PRO A 77 32.55 -2.69 1.25
N ARG A 78 33.10 -2.00 0.25
CA ARG A 78 32.88 -2.34 -1.16
C ARG A 78 33.79 -3.48 -1.60
N ARG A 79 33.22 -4.46 -2.31
CA ARG A 79 33.95 -5.59 -2.90
C ARG A 79 34.05 -5.40 -4.41
N LYS A 80 35.24 -5.65 -4.97
CA LYS A 80 35.47 -5.72 -6.41
C LYS A 80 35.59 -7.18 -6.81
N HIS A 81 34.85 -7.58 -7.83
CA HIS A 81 34.92 -8.91 -8.43
C HIS A 81 35.65 -8.81 -9.78
N ALA A 82 36.33 -9.88 -10.19
CA ALA A 82 36.90 -9.96 -11.53
C ALA A 82 35.78 -9.88 -12.58
N ALA A 83 36.08 -9.35 -13.75
CA ALA A 83 35.12 -9.35 -14.85
C ALA A 83 34.81 -10.79 -15.28
N PHE A 84 33.52 -11.13 -15.39
CA PHE A 84 33.05 -12.41 -15.90
C PHE A 84 31.76 -12.21 -16.69
N ALA A 85 31.43 -13.16 -17.57
CA ALA A 85 30.20 -13.11 -18.34
C ALA A 85 28.99 -13.34 -17.42
N LEU A 86 28.16 -12.31 -17.26
CA LEU A 86 26.91 -12.42 -16.52
C LEU A 86 25.83 -13.09 -17.39
N PRO A 87 24.95 -13.91 -16.79
CA PRO A 87 23.84 -14.49 -17.51
C PRO A 87 22.81 -13.40 -17.85
N THR A 88 22.03 -13.63 -18.91
CA THR A 88 20.93 -12.73 -19.31
C THR A 88 19.72 -12.79 -18.37
N SER A 89 19.62 -13.86 -17.56
CA SER A 89 18.62 -14.03 -16.51
C SER A 89 19.22 -14.81 -15.34
N PHE A 90 18.75 -14.56 -14.13
CA PHE A 90 19.25 -15.22 -12.92
C PHE A 90 18.13 -15.37 -11.90
N ASP A 91 17.99 -16.56 -11.33
CA ASP A 91 17.08 -16.84 -10.22
C ASP A 91 17.84 -17.54 -9.08
N ALA A 92 17.89 -16.88 -7.92
CA ALA A 92 18.54 -17.41 -6.73
C ALA A 92 17.93 -18.74 -6.26
N ARG A 93 16.63 -18.96 -6.50
CA ARG A 93 15.90 -20.18 -6.12
C ARG A 93 16.37 -21.39 -6.95
N GLU A 94 16.76 -21.14 -8.20
CA GLU A 94 17.29 -22.16 -9.10
C GLU A 94 18.77 -22.45 -8.83
N GLN A 95 19.55 -21.40 -8.58
CA GLN A 95 20.99 -21.49 -8.33
C GLN A 95 21.31 -22.15 -6.97
N TRP A 96 20.56 -21.80 -5.92
CA TRP A 96 20.77 -22.29 -4.55
C TRP A 96 19.51 -22.98 -4.02
N LYS A 97 19.16 -24.09 -4.66
CA LYS A 97 17.98 -24.89 -4.31
C LYS A 97 17.97 -25.25 -2.83
N GLY A 98 16.86 -24.92 -2.14
CA GLY A 98 16.68 -25.19 -0.72
C GLY A 98 17.31 -24.19 0.24
N CYS A 99 18.11 -23.23 -0.25
CA CYS A 99 18.73 -22.19 0.59
C CYS A 99 17.93 -20.88 0.61
N ILE A 100 16.96 -20.72 -0.29
CA ILE A 100 16.12 -19.51 -0.34
C ILE A 100 14.86 -19.75 0.50
N GLY A 101 14.63 -18.86 1.47
CA GLY A 101 13.48 -18.91 2.36
C GLY A 101 12.15 -18.60 1.67
N PRO A 102 11.02 -18.89 2.34
CA PRO A 102 9.69 -18.55 1.85
C PRO A 102 9.42 -17.04 1.95
N ILE A 103 8.29 -16.61 1.38
CA ILE A 103 7.77 -15.25 1.60
C ILE A 103 7.33 -15.10 3.05
N LEU A 104 7.81 -14.04 3.72
CA LEU A 104 7.49 -13.72 5.11
C LEU A 104 6.43 -12.62 5.20
N ASN A 105 5.81 -12.50 6.38
CA ASN A 105 4.84 -11.46 6.70
C ASN A 105 5.38 -10.58 7.83
N GLN A 106 5.48 -9.27 7.58
CA GLN A 106 5.94 -8.27 8.55
C GLN A 106 4.93 -7.96 9.67
N ALA A 107 3.72 -8.55 9.59
CA ALA A 107 2.57 -8.28 10.44
C ALA A 107 2.18 -6.79 10.48
N ASP A 108 1.45 -6.35 11.50
CA ASP A 108 1.06 -4.93 11.67
C ASP A 108 2.21 -4.09 12.24
N CYS A 109 3.39 -4.18 11.60
CA CYS A 109 4.60 -3.49 12.00
C CYS A 109 5.42 -3.09 10.76
N GLY A 110 6.02 -1.91 10.79
CA GLY A 110 7.00 -1.45 9.78
C GLY A 110 8.36 -2.13 9.95
N SER A 111 8.38 -3.46 9.95
CA SER A 111 9.56 -4.31 10.23
C SER A 111 10.21 -4.87 8.95
N CYS A 112 9.97 -4.23 7.80
CA CYS A 112 10.49 -4.67 6.51
C CYS A 112 11.97 -4.37 6.26
N TRP A 113 12.59 -3.56 7.12
CA TRP A 113 14.02 -3.20 7.07
C TRP A 113 14.89 -4.32 7.64
#